data_AF-A0A1C0SXA2-F1
#
_entry.id   AF-A0A1C0SXA2-F1
#
_cell.length_a   1.000
_cell.length_b   1.000
_cell.length_c   1.000
_cell.angle_alpha   90.00
_cell.angle_beta   90.00
_cell.angle_gamma   90.00
#
_symmetry.space_group_name_H-M   'P 1'
#
loop_
_entity.id
_entity.type
_entity.pdbx_description
1 polymer ?
#
loop_
_entity_poly.entity_id
_entity_poly.type
_entity_poly.pdbx_seq_one_letter_code
_entity_poly.pdbx_strand_id
1 'polypeptide(L)'
;MWINLDDAQVRAIENALAYTNSDVKEMISDLMDGNQALNQKHIDALEARQKERQAVLDYFHEERAAHNPADPYRAYLQTQADDDMGVDDDAIVSLGDDPGAFVHAWIWVPNGKAGVADENADDCSESADEDKCSECGTPLDDAGDGYDGMCPDCADLAAAKDTYPENWTKDDG
;
A
#
# COMPACT_ATOMS: atom_id res chain seq x y z
N MET A 1 -52.10 81.45 -22.32
CA MET A 1 -50.96 82.39 -22.24
C MET A 1 -49.81 81.74 -22.98
N TRP A 2 -49.44 82.24 -24.15
CA TRP A 2 -48.28 81.74 -24.90
C TRP A 2 -47.07 82.57 -24.48
N ILE A 3 -46.01 81.90 -24.01
CA ILE A 3 -44.73 82.54 -23.74
C ILE A 3 -43.98 82.55 -25.07
N ASN A 4 -43.83 83.72 -25.69
CA ASN A 4 -42.93 83.89 -26.83
C ASN A 4 -41.54 84.15 -26.27
N LEU A 5 -40.66 83.18 -26.44
CA LEU A 5 -39.23 83.34 -26.15
C LEU A 5 -38.57 84.04 -27.33
N ASP A 6 -37.62 84.93 -27.05
CA ASP A 6 -36.76 85.50 -28.08
C ASP A 6 -35.58 84.56 -28.41
N ASP A 7 -34.88 84.83 -29.52
CA ASP A 7 -33.76 84.01 -29.99
C ASP A 7 -32.61 83.90 -28.97
N ALA A 8 -32.41 84.92 -28.12
CA ALA A 8 -31.37 84.89 -27.11
C ALA A 8 -31.75 83.95 -25.96
N GLN A 9 -33.02 83.96 -25.55
CA GLN A 9 -33.56 83.03 -24.56
C GLN A 9 -33.53 81.58 -25.07
N VAL A 10 -33.88 81.34 -26.33
CA VAL A 10 -33.80 80.00 -26.95
C VAL A 10 -32.35 79.49 -26.94
N ARG A 11 -31.38 80.29 -27.38
CA ARG A 11 -29.95 79.89 -27.37
C ARG A 11 -29.42 79.64 -25.96
N ALA A 12 -29.86 80.42 -24.97
CA ALA A 12 -29.48 80.20 -23.58
C ALA A 12 -29.97 78.84 -23.06
N ILE A 13 -31.21 78.46 -23.41
CA ILE A 13 -31.79 77.16 -23.07
C ILE A 13 -31.04 76.04 -23.79
N GLU A 14 -30.76 76.19 -25.09
CA GLU A 14 -30.00 75.18 -25.87
C GLU A 14 -28.61 74.95 -25.29
N ASN A 15 -27.89 76.02 -24.92
CA ASN A 15 -26.57 75.91 -24.31
C ASN A 15 -26.63 75.26 -22.92
N ALA A 16 -27.62 75.63 -22.10
CA ALA A 16 -27.82 75.01 -20.79
C ALA A 16 -28.14 73.51 -20.94
N LEU A 17 -29.00 73.15 -21.89
CA LEU A 17 -29.35 71.76 -22.17
C LEU A 17 -28.15 70.96 -22.68
N ALA A 18 -27.35 71.55 -23.59
CA ALA A 18 -26.14 70.93 -24.11
C ALA A 18 -25.12 70.66 -22.99
N TYR A 19 -24.94 71.63 -22.08
CA TYR A 19 -24.09 71.48 -20.91
C TYR A 19 -24.59 70.35 -19.99
N THR A 20 -25.87 70.36 -19.62
CA THR A 20 -26.43 69.29 -18.76
C THR A 20 -26.37 67.92 -19.42
N ASN A 21 -26.56 67.83 -20.73
CA ASN A 21 -26.43 66.56 -21.47
C ASN A 21 -24.98 66.06 -21.52
N SER A 22 -24.00 66.96 -21.51
CA SER A 22 -22.58 66.60 -21.42
C SER A 22 -22.29 66.02 -20.04
N ASP A 23 -22.67 66.71 -18.97
CA ASP A 23 -22.43 66.27 -17.59
C ASP A 23 -23.11 64.91 -17.32
N VAL A 24 -24.36 64.73 -17.77
CA VAL A 24 -25.07 63.46 -17.61
C VAL A 24 -24.37 62.32 -18.36
N LYS A 25 -23.79 62.58 -19.54
CA LYS A 25 -23.03 61.55 -20.28
C LYS A 25 -21.76 61.15 -19.54
N GLU A 26 -21.05 62.11 -18.96
CA GLU A 26 -19.87 61.86 -18.14
C GLU A 26 -20.23 61.02 -16.91
N MET A 27 -21.27 61.40 -16.17
CA MET A 27 -21.77 60.64 -15.02
C MET A 27 -22.17 59.20 -15.38
N ILE A 28 -22.80 58.99 -16.54
CA ILE A 28 -23.15 57.64 -17.01
C ILE A 28 -21.88 56.85 -17.34
N SER A 29 -20.89 57.47 -17.98
CA SER A 29 -19.60 56.82 -18.27
C SER A 29 -18.91 56.36 -16.99
N ASP A 30 -18.79 57.24 -16.00
CA ASP A 30 -18.17 56.93 -14.70
C ASP A 30 -18.90 55.79 -13.99
N LEU A 31 -20.23 55.79 -14.05
CA LEU A 31 -21.05 54.72 -13.46
C LEU A 31 -20.81 53.39 -14.18
N MET A 32 -20.73 53.37 -15.51
CA MET A 32 -20.48 52.16 -16.28
C MET A 32 -19.09 51.59 -15.98
N ASP A 33 -18.06 52.44 -15.96
CA ASP A 33 -16.69 52.06 -15.66
C ASP A 33 -16.57 51.53 -14.22
N GLY A 34 -17.19 52.20 -13.26
CA GLY A 34 -17.24 51.75 -11.86
C GLY A 34 -17.94 50.41 -11.70
N ASN A 35 -19.03 50.18 -12.43
CA ASN A 35 -19.77 48.92 -12.38
C ASN A 35 -18.98 47.78 -13.04
N GLN A 36 -18.29 48.06 -14.15
CA GLN A 36 -17.39 47.10 -14.80
C GLN A 36 -16.22 46.72 -13.87
N ALA A 37 -15.60 47.69 -13.20
CA ALA A 37 -14.51 47.44 -12.27
C ALA A 37 -14.98 46.62 -11.04
N LEU A 38 -16.17 46.90 -10.52
CA LEU A 38 -16.77 46.14 -9.43
C LEU A 38 -17.01 44.68 -9.84
N ASN A 39 -17.60 44.48 -11.03
CA ASN A 39 -17.86 43.15 -11.56
C ASN A 39 -16.57 42.36 -11.77
N GLN A 40 -15.54 42.98 -12.35
CA GLN A 40 -14.25 42.34 -12.56
C GLN A 40 -13.63 41.90 -11.23
N LYS A 41 -13.63 42.79 -10.23
CA LYS A 41 -13.11 42.47 -8.88
C LYS A 41 -13.83 41.26 -8.25
N HIS A 42 -15.15 41.17 -8.42
CA HIS A 42 -15.91 40.04 -7.90
C HIS A 42 -15.61 38.74 -8.64
N ILE A 43 -15.44 38.79 -9.97
CA ILE A 43 -15.04 37.64 -10.79
C ILE A 43 -13.67 37.13 -10.32
N ASP A 44 -12.67 38.01 -10.23
CA ASP A 44 -11.31 37.65 -9.81
C ASP A 44 -11.32 37.00 -8.41
N ALA A 45 -12.12 37.55 -7.49
CA ALA A 45 -12.26 37.00 -6.13
C ALA A 45 -12.99 35.65 -6.08
N LEU A 46 -13.85 35.34 -7.06
CA LEU A 46 -14.49 34.03 -7.18
C LEU A 46 -13.53 33.00 -7.78
N GLU A 47 -12.78 33.39 -8.82
CA GLU A 47 -11.77 32.53 -9.45
C GLU A 47 -10.67 32.15 -8.45
N ALA A 48 -10.18 33.09 -7.64
CA ALA A 48 -9.21 32.81 -6.58
C ALA A 48 -9.75 31.78 -5.58
N ARG A 49 -11.00 31.97 -5.12
CA ARG A 49 -11.65 31.03 -4.18
C ARG A 49 -11.93 29.66 -4.79
N GLN A 50 -12.23 29.60 -6.09
CA GLN A 50 -12.37 28.32 -6.80
C GLN A 50 -11.04 27.59 -6.87
N LYS A 51 -9.95 28.30 -7.18
CA LYS A 51 -8.61 27.72 -7.23
C LYS A 51 -8.15 27.19 -5.87
N GLU A 52 -8.38 27.94 -4.79
CA GLU A 52 -8.10 27.48 -3.42
C GLU A 52 -8.89 26.21 -3.08
N ARG A 53 -10.19 26.20 -3.39
CA ARG A 53 -11.04 25.02 -3.17
C ARG A 53 -10.55 23.82 -3.97
N GLN A 54 -10.18 24.01 -5.23
CA GLN A 54 -9.69 22.93 -6.07
C GLN A 54 -8.41 22.34 -5.52
N ALA A 55 -7.46 23.19 -5.08
CA ALA A 55 -6.22 22.73 -4.47
C ALA A 55 -6.47 21.88 -3.20
N VAL A 56 -7.47 22.25 -2.38
CA VAL A 56 -7.85 21.44 -1.20
C VAL A 56 -8.44 20.10 -1.61
N LEU A 57 -9.28 20.05 -2.65
CA LEU A 57 -9.84 18.79 -3.15
C LEU A 57 -8.74 17.90 -3.72
N ASP A 58 -7.82 18.46 -4.50
CA ASP A 58 -6.69 17.73 -5.09
C ASP A 58 -5.83 17.10 -3.97
N TYR A 59 -5.53 17.87 -2.91
CA TYR A 59 -4.85 17.36 -1.73
C TYR A 59 -5.57 16.16 -1.09
N PHE A 60 -6.88 16.27 -0.84
CA PHE A 60 -7.64 15.14 -0.27
C PHE A 60 -7.70 13.92 -1.19
N HIS A 61 -7.71 14.13 -2.51
CA HIS A 61 -7.66 13.04 -3.48
C HIS A 61 -6.31 12.32 -3.46
N GLU A 62 -5.20 13.06 -3.39
CA GLU A 62 -3.85 12.50 -3.27
C GLU A 62 -3.68 11.73 -1.96
N GLU A 63 -4.07 12.32 -0.83
CA GLU A 63 -4.02 11.67 0.49
C GLU A 63 -4.87 10.39 0.51
N ARG A 64 -6.09 10.45 -0.04
CA ARG A 64 -6.97 9.28 -0.11
C ARG A 64 -6.42 8.18 -1.03
N ALA A 65 -5.75 8.55 -2.11
CA ALA A 65 -5.11 7.59 -3.01
C ALA A 65 -3.89 6.91 -2.34
N ALA A 66 -3.18 7.62 -1.46
CA ALA A 66 -2.07 7.07 -0.68
C ALA A 66 -2.51 6.28 0.55
N HIS A 67 -3.71 6.54 1.07
CA HIS A 67 -4.21 5.89 2.27
C HIS A 67 -4.77 4.49 1.99
N ASN A 68 -4.08 3.45 2.47
CA ASN A 68 -4.67 2.13 2.58
C ASN A 68 -5.39 2.00 3.93
N PRO A 69 -6.72 1.81 3.97
CA PRO A 69 -7.47 1.74 5.22
C PRO A 69 -7.06 0.57 6.12
N ALA A 70 -6.35 -0.43 5.60
CA ALA A 70 -5.81 -1.55 6.36
C ALA A 70 -4.51 -1.21 7.13
N ASP A 71 -3.80 -0.12 6.82
CA ASP A 71 -2.50 0.21 7.42
C ASP A 71 -2.53 0.37 8.94
N PRO A 72 -3.51 1.07 9.55
CA PRO A 72 -3.58 1.18 11.01
C PRO A 72 -3.75 -0.18 11.69
N TYR A 73 -4.49 -1.09 11.06
CA TYR A 73 -4.75 -2.44 11.57
C TYR A 73 -3.51 -3.34 11.43
N ARG A 74 -2.77 -3.23 10.31
CA ARG A 74 -1.46 -3.86 10.14
C ARG A 74 -0.48 -3.40 11.22
N ALA A 75 -0.37 -2.09 11.42
CA ALA A 75 0.52 -1.50 12.42
C ALA A 75 0.14 -1.96 13.84
N TYR A 76 -1.15 -2.03 14.16
CA TYR A 76 -1.61 -2.55 15.45
C TYR A 76 -1.28 -4.04 15.63
N LEU A 77 -1.48 -4.87 14.62
CA LEU A 77 -1.14 -6.30 14.68
C LEU A 77 0.35 -6.54 14.94
N GLN A 78 1.24 -5.74 14.35
CA GLN A 78 2.68 -5.81 14.64
C GLN A 78 3.02 -5.57 16.12
N THR A 79 2.11 -4.96 16.91
CA THR A 79 2.31 -4.76 18.36
C THR A 79 1.71 -5.85 19.23
N GLN A 80 0.88 -6.73 18.68
CA GLN A 80 0.08 -7.72 19.43
C GLN A 80 0.35 -9.17 19.01
N ALA A 81 0.77 -9.40 17.77
CA ALA A 81 0.95 -10.72 17.22
C ALA A 81 2.37 -11.24 17.43
N ASP A 82 2.48 -12.52 17.80
CA ASP A 82 3.64 -13.33 17.46
C ASP A 82 3.72 -13.41 15.91
N ASP A 83 4.91 -13.63 15.33
CA ASP A 83 5.22 -13.55 13.88
C ASP A 83 4.29 -14.36 12.91
N ASP A 84 3.32 -15.10 13.45
CA ASP A 84 2.39 -15.98 12.75
C ASP A 84 1.08 -15.30 12.26
N MET A 85 0.82 -14.00 12.53
CA MET A 85 -0.42 -13.31 12.10
C MET A 85 -0.17 -12.12 11.16
N GLY A 86 -0.91 -12.03 10.06
CA GLY A 86 -0.78 -10.97 9.05
C GLY A 86 -2.10 -10.48 8.47
N VAL A 87 -2.07 -9.30 7.84
CA VAL A 87 -3.19 -8.72 7.07
C VAL A 87 -2.72 -8.50 5.64
N ASP A 88 -3.46 -9.06 4.69
CA ASP A 88 -3.15 -8.99 3.25
C ASP A 88 -3.06 -7.56 2.75
N ASP A 89 -2.25 -7.28 1.73
CA ASP A 89 -2.06 -5.96 1.12
C ASP A 89 -3.37 -5.43 0.50
N ASP A 90 -4.22 -6.33 0.01
CA ASP A 90 -5.52 -6.04 -0.60
C ASP A 90 -6.72 -6.15 0.37
N ALA A 91 -6.44 -6.29 1.67
CA ALA A 91 -7.47 -6.46 2.68
C ALA A 91 -8.54 -5.36 2.62
N ILE A 92 -9.80 -5.78 2.49
CA ILE A 92 -10.95 -4.88 2.50
C ILE A 92 -11.29 -4.57 3.96
N VAL A 93 -11.26 -3.29 4.31
CA VAL A 93 -11.70 -2.79 5.62
C VAL A 93 -13.14 -2.31 5.52
N SER A 94 -14.03 -2.96 6.27
CA SER A 94 -15.41 -2.52 6.43
C SER A 94 -15.55 -1.76 7.75
N LEU A 95 -15.69 -0.44 7.66
CA LEU A 95 -15.97 0.42 8.81
C LEU A 95 -17.42 0.25 9.24
N GLY A 96 -17.65 -0.04 10.51
CA GLY A 96 -18.98 -0.08 11.12
C GLY A 96 -19.47 1.30 11.55
N ASP A 97 -20.69 1.36 12.09
CA ASP A 97 -21.22 2.55 12.77
C ASP A 97 -20.59 2.77 14.17
N ASP A 98 -19.88 1.76 14.68
CA ASP A 98 -19.07 1.79 15.89
C ASP A 98 -17.61 2.16 15.55
N PRO A 99 -16.80 2.62 16.53
CA PRO A 99 -15.37 2.89 16.32
C PRO A 99 -14.57 1.58 16.18
N GLY A 100 -14.85 0.84 15.11
CA GLY A 100 -14.27 -0.46 14.79
C GLY A 100 -14.40 -0.81 13.32
N ALA A 101 -13.70 -1.85 12.90
CA ALA A 101 -13.80 -2.38 11.54
C ALA A 101 -13.63 -3.90 11.51
N PHE A 102 -14.24 -4.51 10.50
CA PHE A 102 -13.91 -5.86 10.10
C PHE A 102 -12.74 -5.83 9.13
N VAL A 103 -11.69 -6.58 9.46
CA VAL A 103 -10.47 -6.73 8.66
C VAL A 103 -10.25 -8.22 8.44
N HIS A 104 -10.01 -8.62 7.19
CA HIS A 104 -9.62 -9.99 6.89
C HIS A 104 -8.13 -10.18 7.21
N ALA A 105 -7.83 -11.06 8.16
CA ALA A 105 -6.49 -11.42 8.57
C ALA A 105 -6.26 -12.91 8.34
N TRP A 106 -5.01 -13.30 8.11
CA TRP A 106 -4.61 -14.69 7.97
C TRP A 106 -3.53 -15.03 9.00
N ILE A 107 -3.46 -16.32 9.33
CA ILE A 107 -2.42 -16.86 10.20
C ILE A 107 -1.62 -17.89 9.43
N TRP A 108 -0.29 -17.89 9.60
CA TRP A 108 0.55 -18.95 9.06
C TRP A 108 0.44 -20.19 9.95
N VAL A 109 0.06 -21.32 9.37
CA VAL A 109 -0.02 -22.59 10.09
C VAL A 109 0.86 -23.60 9.38
N PRO A 110 1.97 -24.05 10.00
CA PRO A 110 2.80 -25.13 9.46
C PRO A 110 2.00 -26.42 9.23
N ASN A 111 2.31 -27.16 8.17
CA ASN A 111 1.58 -28.38 7.78
C ASN A 111 1.48 -29.42 8.90
N GLY A 112 2.55 -29.63 9.66
CA GLY A 112 2.54 -30.51 10.84
C GLY A 112 1.57 -30.08 11.95
N LYS A 113 1.36 -28.76 12.14
CA LYS A 113 0.34 -28.25 13.07
C LYS A 113 -1.08 -28.32 12.48
N ALA A 114 -1.20 -28.22 11.15
CA ALA A 114 -2.46 -28.33 10.42
C ALA A 114 -2.92 -29.78 10.20
N GLY A 115 -2.07 -30.77 10.48
CA GLY A 115 -2.37 -32.18 10.21
C GLY A 115 -2.36 -32.54 8.73
N VAL A 116 -1.70 -31.73 7.90
CA VAL A 116 -1.51 -31.97 6.46
C VAL A 116 -0.20 -32.72 6.28
N ALA A 117 -0.23 -33.85 5.58
CA ALA A 117 0.99 -34.57 5.22
C ALA A 117 1.77 -33.77 4.17
N ASP A 118 3.04 -33.49 4.42
CA ASP A 118 3.91 -32.87 3.42
C ASP A 118 4.15 -33.88 2.29
N GLU A 119 3.43 -33.68 1.18
CA GLU A 119 3.63 -34.44 -0.06
C GLU A 119 4.95 -34.10 -0.77
N ASN A 120 5.70 -33.12 -0.25
CA ASN A 120 7.05 -32.73 -0.65
C ASN A 120 8.07 -32.82 0.50
N ALA A 121 7.83 -33.65 1.53
CA ALA A 121 8.86 -33.99 2.52
C ALA A 121 9.93 -34.96 1.96
N ASP A 122 10.32 -34.78 0.70
CA ASP A 122 11.58 -35.30 0.19
C ASP A 122 12.65 -34.25 0.51
N ASP A 123 13.61 -34.66 1.34
CA ASP A 123 14.92 -34.00 1.52
C ASP A 123 15.02 -32.87 2.55
N CYS A 124 14.49 -33.08 3.77
CA CYS A 124 15.04 -32.53 5.02
C CYS A 124 14.40 -33.20 6.26
N SER A 125 14.02 -34.48 6.18
CA SER A 125 13.81 -35.23 7.41
C SER A 125 15.17 -35.34 8.09
N GLU A 126 15.32 -34.81 9.31
CA GLU A 126 16.29 -35.34 10.26
C GLU A 126 15.97 -36.84 10.43
N SER A 127 16.56 -37.65 9.55
CA SER A 127 16.61 -39.10 9.61
C SER A 127 17.49 -39.43 10.81
N ALA A 128 16.85 -39.61 11.95
CA ALA A 128 17.43 -39.96 13.24
C ALA A 128 18.19 -41.31 13.29
N ASP A 129 18.62 -41.83 12.14
CA ASP A 129 19.25 -43.15 11.98
C ASP A 129 20.40 -43.18 10.96
N GLU A 130 20.94 -42.05 10.51
CA GLU A 130 22.13 -42.01 9.60
C GLU A 130 23.46 -42.30 10.31
N ASP A 131 23.50 -42.23 11.65
CA ASP A 131 24.71 -42.43 12.44
C ASP A 131 24.87 -43.88 12.93
N LYS A 132 24.43 -44.90 12.18
CA LYS A 132 24.61 -46.32 12.58
C LYS A 132 25.20 -47.16 11.44
N CYS A 133 26.10 -48.07 11.79
CA CYS A 133 26.66 -49.02 10.85
C CYS A 133 25.55 -49.89 10.24
N SER A 134 25.50 -49.96 8.91
CA SER A 134 24.50 -50.74 8.15
C SER A 134 24.52 -52.25 8.46
N GLU A 135 25.68 -52.81 8.81
CA GLU A 135 25.83 -54.25 9.09
C GLU A 135 25.62 -54.64 10.57
N CYS A 136 26.09 -53.84 11.53
CA CYS A 136 26.06 -54.21 12.96
C CYS A 136 25.21 -53.28 13.85
N GLY A 137 24.73 -52.15 13.33
CA GLY A 137 23.84 -51.22 14.04
C GLY A 137 24.53 -50.37 15.13
N THR A 138 25.84 -50.48 15.30
CA THR A 138 26.61 -49.65 16.25
C THR A 138 26.63 -48.20 15.79
N PRO A 139 26.49 -47.22 16.72
CA PRO A 139 26.64 -45.80 16.39
C PRO A 139 27.98 -45.52 15.71
N LEU A 140 27.97 -44.68 14.67
CA LEU A 140 29.15 -44.18 13.98
C LEU A 140 29.59 -42.90 14.69
N ASP A 141 30.61 -43.02 15.52
CA ASP A 141 31.17 -41.92 16.27
C ASP A 141 31.96 -41.03 15.29
N ASP A 142 31.29 -39.98 14.82
CA ASP A 142 31.84 -38.85 14.08
C ASP A 142 32.18 -39.08 12.59
N ALA A 143 31.77 -38.10 11.78
CA ALA A 143 31.82 -38.09 10.34
C ALA A 143 33.22 -38.39 9.75
N GLY A 144 33.38 -39.60 9.23
CA GLY A 144 34.09 -39.84 7.99
C GLY A 144 35.32 -40.73 8.05
N ASP A 145 35.12 -41.99 7.66
CA ASP A 145 36.09 -42.86 6.97
C ASP A 145 35.55 -44.28 6.65
N GLY A 146 34.34 -44.64 7.10
CA GLY A 146 33.66 -45.86 6.68
C GLY A 146 33.13 -45.80 5.23
N TYR A 147 33.68 -46.62 4.33
CA TYR A 147 33.15 -46.84 2.98
C TYR A 147 31.71 -47.38 3.10
N ASP A 148 30.76 -46.74 2.39
CA ASP A 148 29.37 -47.19 2.23
C ASP A 148 28.54 -47.41 3.53
N GLY A 149 28.75 -46.59 4.56
CA GLY A 149 27.90 -46.60 5.77
C GLY A 149 28.17 -47.78 6.72
N MET A 150 29.34 -48.40 6.63
CA MET A 150 29.81 -49.43 7.58
C MET A 150 30.84 -48.85 8.55
N CYS A 151 30.85 -49.35 9.81
CA CYS A 151 31.94 -49.02 10.74
C CYS A 151 33.26 -49.67 10.28
N PRO A 152 34.43 -49.17 10.74
CA PRO A 152 35.74 -49.68 10.33
C PRO A 152 35.88 -51.20 10.47
N ASP A 153 35.39 -51.78 11.57
CA ASP A 153 35.45 -53.23 11.81
C ASP A 153 34.63 -54.03 10.78
N CYS A 154 33.47 -53.52 10.37
CA CYS A 154 32.61 -54.16 9.37
C CYS A 154 33.16 -53.99 7.95
N ALA A 155 33.76 -52.83 7.64
CA ALA A 155 34.41 -52.58 6.36
C ALA A 155 35.65 -53.47 6.16
N ASP A 156 36.50 -53.61 7.19
CA ASP A 156 37.67 -54.49 7.15
C ASP A 156 37.26 -55.97 7.02
N LEU A 157 36.17 -56.38 7.68
CA LEU A 157 35.61 -57.72 7.56
C LEU A 157 35.10 -58.01 6.14
N ALA A 158 34.39 -57.05 5.53
CA ALA A 158 33.89 -57.17 4.17
C ALA A 158 35.04 -57.26 3.16
N ALA A 159 36.07 -56.43 3.31
CA ALA A 159 37.26 -56.47 2.47
C ALA A 159 38.04 -57.79 2.62
N ALA A 160 38.17 -58.31 3.85
CA ALA A 160 38.84 -59.58 4.10
C ALA A 160 38.10 -60.78 3.47
N LYS A 161 36.76 -60.78 3.49
CA LYS A 161 35.93 -61.81 2.83
C LYS A 161 36.12 -61.82 1.31
N ASP A 162 36.26 -60.65 0.69
CA ASP A 162 36.44 -60.53 -0.74
C ASP A 162 37.87 -60.93 -1.18
N THR A 163 38.86 -60.68 -0.32
CA THR A 163 40.28 -60.96 -0.63
C THR A 163 40.70 -62.41 -0.36
N TYR A 164 40.11 -63.09 0.64
CA TYR A 164 40.43 -64.47 1.01
C TYR A 164 39.17 -65.31 1.31
N PRO A 165 38.38 -65.68 0.28
CA PRO A 165 37.11 -66.37 0.46
C PRO A 165 37.24 -67.80 1.03
N GLU A 166 38.42 -68.40 0.94
CA GLU A 166 38.69 -69.79 1.30
C GLU A 166 38.99 -70.05 2.78
N ASN A 167 39.07 -69.00 3.61
CA ASN A 167 39.25 -69.13 5.07
C ASN A 167 37.95 -69.01 5.88
N TRP A 168 36.81 -68.76 5.23
CA TRP A 168 35.52 -68.61 5.91
C TRP A 168 34.67 -69.87 5.70
N THR A 169 34.97 -70.92 6.48
CA THR A 169 33.98 -71.97 6.73
C THR A 169 33.11 -71.52 7.88
N LYS A 170 31.79 -71.54 7.67
CA LYS A 170 30.79 -71.34 8.72
C LYS A 170 31.02 -72.36 9.83
N ASP A 171 31.57 -71.92 10.95
CA ASP A 171 31.28 -72.56 12.22
C ASP A 171 29.99 -71.92 12.74
N ASP A 172 28.88 -72.56 12.39
CA ASP A 172 27.57 -72.31 12.99
C ASP A 172 27.63 -72.81 14.44
N GLY A 173 27.74 -71.89 15.39
CA GLY A 173 27.57 -72.11 16.83
C GLY A 173 26.47 -71.23 17.38
#